data_AF-A0A7Y8LDA6-F1
#
_entry.id   AF-A0A7Y8LDA6-F1
#
_cell.length_a   1.000
_cell.length_b   1.000
_cell.length_c   1.000
_cell.angle_alpha   90.00
_cell.angle_beta   90.00
_cell.angle_gamma   90.00
#
_symmetry.space_group_name_H-M   'P 1'
#
loop_
_entity.id
_entity.type
_entity.pdbx_description
1 polymer ?
#
loop_
_entity_poly.entity_id
_entity_poly.type
_entity_poly.pdbx_seq_one_letter_code
_entity_poly.pdbx_strand_id
1 'polypeptide(L)'
;MTERKQPIQWRAIMQGVAIVYGVTFVAGLLLAFNGITPQSNHIAFPLLAWLTGGVGVAIALRVAETTRLSYLVALGVGVWLLSSTSVLLGAQTVTAWLDSGLFIAITVLLGRLLLGRDLETLPISDQSRSQMISKNNPQVPAHRGMRSTL
;
A
#
# COMPACT_ATOMS: atom_id res chain seq x y z
N MET A 1 -5.48 -13.68 -32.51
CA MET A 1 -4.68 -13.50 -31.28
C MET A 1 -5.57 -12.82 -30.24
N THR A 2 -6.09 -13.58 -29.29
CA THR A 2 -6.93 -13.05 -28.19
C THR A 2 -6.01 -12.54 -27.08
N GLU A 3 -6.08 -11.23 -26.79
CA GLU A 3 -5.37 -10.63 -25.67
C GLU A 3 -5.76 -11.32 -24.36
N ARG A 4 -4.81 -12.03 -23.74
CA ARG A 4 -4.98 -12.51 -22.36
C ARG A 4 -4.97 -11.29 -21.43
N LYS A 5 -6.16 -10.89 -20.96
CA LYS A 5 -6.34 -10.01 -19.80
C LYS A 5 -5.45 -10.52 -18.66
N GLN A 6 -4.50 -9.70 -18.22
CA GLN A 6 -3.54 -10.05 -17.18
C GLN A 6 -4.27 -10.44 -15.86
N PRO A 7 -4.17 -11.69 -15.38
CA PRO A 7 -4.84 -12.13 -14.15
C PRO A 7 -4.13 -11.69 -12.85
N ILE A 8 -3.22 -10.72 -12.93
CA ILE A 8 -2.24 -10.42 -11.87
C ILE A 8 -2.78 -9.40 -10.84
N GLN A 9 -3.72 -8.53 -11.24
CA GLN A 9 -4.21 -7.46 -10.35
C GLN A 9 -5.16 -7.97 -9.25
N TRP A 10 -6.01 -8.96 -9.54
CA TRP A 10 -6.96 -9.49 -8.56
C TRP A 10 -6.28 -10.16 -7.37
N ARG A 11 -5.21 -10.92 -7.62
CA ARG A 11 -4.42 -11.57 -6.56
C ARG A 11 -3.80 -10.53 -5.62
N ALA A 12 -3.25 -9.45 -6.16
CA ALA A 12 -2.68 -8.36 -5.36
C ALA A 12 -3.74 -7.63 -4.52
N ILE A 13 -4.96 -7.48 -5.04
CA ILE A 13 -6.09 -6.89 -4.30
C ILE A 13 -6.50 -7.81 -3.15
N MET A 14 -6.72 -9.10 -3.43
CA MET A 14 -7.12 -10.08 -2.40
C MET A 14 -6.06 -10.23 -1.30
N GLN A 15 -4.77 -10.23 -1.68
CA GLN A 15 -3.66 -10.24 -0.74
C GLN A 15 -3.65 -8.96 0.11
N GLY A 16 -3.86 -7.79 -0.49
CA GLY A 16 -3.95 -6.53 0.23
C GLY A 16 -5.09 -6.52 1.25
N VAL A 17 -6.29 -6.96 0.84
CA VAL A 17 -7.46 -7.10 1.73
C VAL A 17 -7.16 -8.06 2.88
N ALA A 18 -6.55 -9.22 2.59
CA ALA A 18 -6.18 -10.19 3.62
C ALA A 18 -5.15 -9.63 4.62
N ILE A 19 -4.17 -8.85 4.15
CA ILE A 19 -3.19 -8.16 5.02
C ILE A 19 -3.89 -7.16 5.92
N VAL A 20 -4.70 -6.25 5.35
CA VAL A 20 -5.39 -5.21 6.12
C VAL A 20 -6.31 -5.85 7.16
N TYR A 21 -7.09 -6.86 6.76
CA TYR A 21 -7.97 -7.58 7.66
C TYR A 21 -7.18 -8.32 8.76
N GLY A 22 -6.13 -9.04 8.40
CA GLY A 22 -5.29 -9.78 9.34
C GLY A 22 -4.60 -8.87 10.36
N VAL A 23 -4.02 -7.76 9.92
CA VAL A 23 -3.39 -6.75 10.81
C VAL A 23 -4.43 -6.17 11.76
N THR A 24 -5.60 -5.80 11.25
CA THR A 24 -6.68 -5.23 12.08
C THR A 24 -7.22 -6.25 13.08
N PHE A 25 -7.36 -7.51 12.67
CA PHE A 25 -7.81 -8.59 13.54
C PHE A 25 -6.81 -8.90 14.66
N VAL A 26 -5.52 -9.05 14.33
CA VAL A 26 -4.46 -9.30 15.33
C VAL A 26 -4.35 -8.11 16.29
N ALA A 27 -4.42 -6.89 15.78
CA ALA A 27 -4.44 -5.69 16.64
C ALA A 27 -5.66 -5.71 17.58
N GLY A 28 -6.86 -5.94 17.05
CA GLY A 28 -8.08 -6.06 17.86
C GLY A 28 -7.98 -7.13 18.94
N LEU A 29 -7.37 -8.29 18.62
CA LEU A 29 -7.12 -9.36 19.57
C LEU A 29 -6.14 -8.93 20.67
N LEU A 30 -5.04 -8.27 20.33
CA LEU A 30 -4.09 -7.72 21.30
C LEU A 30 -4.74 -6.66 22.20
N LEU A 31 -5.56 -5.77 21.65
CA LEU A 31 -6.32 -4.79 22.44
C LEU A 31 -7.26 -5.50 23.42
N ALA A 32 -8.00 -6.51 22.96
CA ALA A 32 -8.90 -7.29 23.79
C ALA A 32 -8.16 -8.01 24.93
N PHE A 33 -7.00 -8.61 24.66
CA PHE A 33 -6.15 -9.22 25.70
C PHE A 33 -5.64 -8.20 26.74
N ASN A 34 -5.43 -6.95 26.33
CA ASN A 34 -5.06 -5.85 27.23
C ASN A 34 -6.26 -5.20 27.94
N GLY A 35 -7.47 -5.75 27.79
CA GLY A 35 -8.69 -5.21 28.39
C GLY A 35 -9.17 -3.89 27.77
N ILE A 36 -8.58 -3.47 26.64
CA ILE A 36 -9.00 -2.30 25.88
C ILE A 36 -10.13 -2.73 24.95
N THR A 37 -11.36 -2.48 25.38
CA THR A 37 -12.56 -2.80 24.64
C THR A 37 -13.31 -1.50 24.34
N PRO A 38 -14.26 -1.52 23.39
CA PRO A 38 -15.12 -0.36 23.13
C PRO A 38 -15.82 0.13 24.41
N GLN A 39 -16.10 -0.78 25.36
CA GLN A 39 -16.77 -0.49 26.61
C GLN A 39 -15.84 0.14 27.66
N SER A 40 -14.57 -0.28 27.71
CA SER A 40 -13.63 0.26 28.71
C SER A 40 -13.06 1.61 28.32
N ASN A 41 -12.87 1.89 27.03
CA ASN A 41 -12.23 3.12 26.59
C ASN A 41 -12.77 3.64 25.25
N HIS A 42 -13.85 4.41 25.32
CA HIS A 42 -14.66 4.86 24.17
C HIS A 42 -13.90 5.80 23.20
N ILE A 43 -12.84 6.46 23.68
CA ILE A 43 -12.05 7.42 22.88
C ILE A 43 -10.79 6.75 22.32
N ALA A 44 -10.07 5.97 23.14
CA ALA A 44 -8.83 5.35 22.72
C ALA A 44 -9.05 4.24 21.68
N PHE A 45 -10.12 3.45 21.84
CA PHE A 45 -10.43 2.34 20.96
C PHE A 45 -10.60 2.74 19.47
N PRO A 46 -11.45 3.73 19.11
CA PRO A 46 -11.59 4.12 17.70
C PRO A 46 -10.29 4.72 17.12
N LEU A 47 -9.51 5.47 17.90
CA LEU A 47 -8.22 5.99 17.46
C LEU A 47 -7.20 4.88 17.16
N LEU A 48 -7.12 3.88 18.05
CA LEU A 48 -6.26 2.71 17.85
C LEU A 48 -6.72 1.88 16.65
N ALA A 49 -8.04 1.74 16.44
CA ALA A 49 -8.59 1.08 15.26
C ALA A 49 -8.23 1.82 13.96
N TRP A 50 -8.27 3.16 13.95
CA TRP A 50 -7.83 3.97 12.81
C TRP A 50 -6.35 3.79 12.52
N LEU A 51 -5.50 3.85 13.55
CA LEU A 51 -4.06 3.71 13.39
C LEU A 51 -3.70 2.32 12.89
N THR A 52 -4.27 1.27 13.48
CA THR A 52 -3.99 -0.12 13.10
C THR A 52 -4.50 -0.44 11.69
N GLY A 53 -5.70 0.03 11.34
CA GLY A 53 -6.22 -0.07 9.97
C GLY A 53 -5.37 0.70 8.96
N GLY A 54 -4.93 1.92 9.31
CA GLY A 54 -4.06 2.74 8.46
C GLY A 54 -2.69 2.11 8.24
N VAL A 55 -2.09 1.54 9.28
CA VAL A 55 -0.84 0.77 9.19
C VAL A 55 -1.03 -0.47 8.32
N GLY A 56 -2.14 -1.20 8.48
CA GLY A 56 -2.49 -2.35 7.63
C GLY A 56 -2.56 -1.97 6.15
N VAL A 57 -3.21 -0.85 5.83
CA VAL A 57 -3.26 -0.31 4.46
C VAL A 57 -1.88 0.09 3.96
N ALA A 58 -1.06 0.76 4.78
CA ALA A 58 0.30 1.13 4.39
C ALA A 58 1.17 -0.09 4.07
N ILE A 59 1.08 -1.16 4.87
CA ILE A 59 1.76 -2.44 4.62
C ILE A 59 1.26 -3.05 3.31
N ALA A 60 -0.06 -3.09 3.09
CA ALA A 60 -0.64 -3.64 1.87
C ALA A 60 -0.17 -2.89 0.60
N LEU A 61 -0.11 -1.56 0.65
CA LEU A 61 0.43 -0.74 -0.43
C LEU A 61 1.91 -0.98 -0.67
N ARG A 62 2.69 -1.15 0.40
CA ARG A 62 4.13 -1.45 0.33
C ARG A 62 4.39 -2.81 -0.29
N VAL A 63 3.63 -3.83 0.10
CA VAL A 63 3.71 -5.19 -0.47
C VAL A 63 3.29 -5.22 -1.94
N ALA A 64 2.30 -4.41 -2.31
CA ALA A 64 1.83 -4.30 -3.68
C ALA A 64 2.67 -3.34 -4.55
N GLU A 65 3.70 -2.72 -3.99
CA GLU A 65 4.60 -1.74 -4.63
C GLU A 65 3.85 -0.67 -5.45
N THR A 66 2.68 -0.24 -4.96
CA THR A 66 1.78 0.64 -5.72
C THR A 66 1.08 1.65 -4.83
N THR A 67 1.04 2.90 -5.31
CA THR A 67 0.27 4.00 -4.71
C THR A 67 -0.93 4.39 -5.57
N ARG A 68 -1.28 3.57 -6.57
CA ARG A 68 -2.35 3.86 -7.52
C ARG A 68 -3.69 4.00 -6.81
N LEU A 69 -4.41 5.06 -7.16
CA LEU A 69 -5.73 5.35 -6.62
C LEU A 69 -6.74 4.23 -6.91
N SER A 70 -6.64 3.58 -8.08
CA SER A 70 -7.48 2.43 -8.41
C SER A 70 -7.29 1.23 -7.48
N TYR A 71 -6.05 0.97 -7.02
CA TYR A 71 -5.75 -0.09 -6.06
C TYR A 71 -6.30 0.24 -4.67
N LEU A 72 -6.17 1.50 -4.23
CA LEU A 72 -6.74 1.98 -2.98
C LEU A 72 -8.26 1.84 -2.95
N VAL A 73 -8.96 2.21 -4.03
CA VAL A 73 -10.41 2.05 -4.14
C VAL A 73 -10.78 0.57 -4.10
N ALA A 74 -10.09 -0.28 -4.86
CA ALA A 74 -10.36 -1.71 -4.87
C ALA A 74 -10.14 -2.36 -3.49
N LEU A 75 -9.09 -1.94 -2.78
CA LEU A 75 -8.78 -2.39 -1.43
C LEU A 75 -9.85 -1.94 -0.43
N GLY A 76 -10.25 -0.66 -0.47
CA GLY A 76 -11.31 -0.13 0.37
C GLY A 76 -12.65 -0.83 0.15
N VAL A 77 -13.04 -1.05 -1.11
CA VAL A 77 -14.25 -1.80 -1.48
C VAL A 77 -14.15 -3.25 -1.00
N GLY A 78 -12.99 -3.89 -1.14
CA GLY A 78 -12.76 -5.27 -0.68
C GLY A 78 -12.91 -5.41 0.83
N VAL A 79 -12.32 -4.49 1.61
CA VAL A 79 -12.47 -4.47 3.07
C VAL A 79 -13.91 -4.17 3.48
N TRP A 80 -14.59 -3.25 2.79
CA TRP A 80 -15.99 -2.92 3.07
C TRP A 80 -16.94 -4.08 2.77
N LEU A 81 -16.71 -4.81 1.67
CA LEU A 81 -17.42 -6.05 1.37
C LEU A 81 -17.13 -7.14 2.40
N LEU A 82 -15.88 -7.29 2.84
CA LEU A 82 -15.54 -8.24 3.90
C LEU A 82 -16.19 -7.86 5.23
N SER A 83 -16.35 -6.58 5.52
CA SER A 83 -17.11 -6.11 6.69
C SER A 83 -18.60 -6.47 6.63
N SER A 84 -19.17 -6.71 5.44
CA SER A 84 -20.57 -7.15 5.32
C SER A 84 -20.80 -8.52 5.97
N THR A 85 -19.76 -9.35 6.09
CA THR A 85 -19.85 -10.65 6.77
C THR A 85 -20.27 -10.49 8.23
N SER A 86 -19.89 -9.39 8.89
CA SER A 86 -20.34 -9.07 10.25
C SER A 86 -21.85 -8.80 10.32
N VAL A 87 -22.45 -8.28 9.25
CA VAL A 87 -23.91 -8.11 9.14
C VAL A 87 -24.58 -9.46 8.94
N LEU A 88 -24.03 -10.31 8.08
CA LEU A 88 -24.56 -11.67 7.87
C LEU A 88 -24.52 -12.52 9.14
N LEU A 89 -23.48 -12.34 9.97
CA LEU A 89 -23.34 -13.03 11.26
C LEU A 89 -24.16 -12.40 12.39
N GLY A 90 -24.89 -11.31 12.13
CA GLY A 90 -25.70 -10.61 13.13
C GLY A 90 -24.88 -9.81 14.15
N ALA A 91 -23.58 -9.62 13.93
CA ALA A 91 -22.69 -8.85 14.80
C ALA A 91 -22.78 -7.33 14.56
N GLN A 92 -23.35 -6.90 13.43
CA GLN A 92 -23.47 -5.50 13.04
C GLN A 92 -24.79 -5.26 12.30
N THR A 93 -25.41 -4.10 12.49
CA THR A 93 -26.61 -3.71 11.72
C THR A 93 -26.24 -3.24 10.31
N VAL A 94 -27.19 -3.32 9.36
CA VAL A 94 -26.99 -2.81 8.00
C VAL A 94 -26.65 -1.31 8.00
N THR A 95 -27.26 -0.54 8.90
CA THR A 95 -26.98 0.90 9.06
C THR A 95 -25.55 1.14 9.54
N ALA A 96 -25.10 0.40 10.56
CA ALA A 96 -23.72 0.50 11.04
C ALA A 96 -22.71 0.05 9.97
N TRP A 97 -23.08 -0.87 9.07
CA TRP A 97 -22.23 -1.26 7.95
C TRP A 97 -22.11 -0.18 6.88
N LEU A 98 -23.19 0.56 6.60
CA LEU A 98 -23.12 1.74 5.73
C LEU A 98 -22.21 2.82 6.36
N ASP A 99 -22.37 3.09 7.65
CA ASP A 99 -21.52 4.06 8.37
C ASP A 99 -20.04 3.63 8.40
N SER A 100 -19.78 2.32 8.44
CA SER A 100 -18.41 1.78 8.37
C SER A 100 -17.71 2.11 7.05
N GLY A 101 -18.45 2.40 5.98
CA GLY A 101 -17.88 2.80 4.70
C GLY A 101 -17.07 4.10 4.81
N LEU A 102 -17.57 5.08 5.55
CA LEU A 102 -16.84 6.33 5.79
C LEU A 102 -15.57 6.09 6.62
N PHE A 103 -15.68 5.25 7.65
CA PHE A 103 -14.54 4.85 8.47
C PHE A 103 -13.43 4.19 7.63
N ILE A 104 -13.81 3.26 6.75
CA ILE A 104 -12.88 2.55 5.85
C ILE A 104 -12.25 3.53 4.86
N ALA A 105 -13.03 4.44 4.27
CA ALA A 105 -12.51 5.44 3.35
C ALA A 105 -11.42 6.31 4.00
N ILE A 106 -11.65 6.77 5.23
CA ILE A 106 -10.68 7.60 5.94
C ILE A 106 -9.45 6.76 6.34
N THR A 107 -9.64 5.51 6.75
CA THR A 107 -8.55 4.59 7.08
C THR A 107 -7.65 4.32 5.87
N VAL A 108 -8.23 4.15 4.69
CA VAL A 108 -7.49 3.94 3.43
C VAL A 108 -6.68 5.19 3.06
N LEU A 109 -7.29 6.38 3.21
CA LEU A 109 -6.59 7.66 3.02
C LEU A 109 -5.44 7.84 4.02
N LEU A 110 -5.68 7.47 5.29
CA LEU A 110 -4.66 7.53 6.34
C LEU A 110 -3.49 6.59 6.04
N GLY A 111 -3.75 5.36 5.60
CA GLY A 111 -2.70 4.42 5.20
C GLY A 111 -1.87 4.91 4.01
N ARG A 112 -2.52 5.54 3.02
CA ARG A 112 -1.81 6.21 1.93
C ARG A 112 -0.96 7.37 2.42
N LEU A 113 -1.47 8.19 3.35
CA LEU A 113 -0.75 9.31 3.93
C LEU A 113 0.47 8.84 4.75
N LEU A 114 0.33 7.75 5.49
CA LEU A 114 1.43 7.12 6.24
C LEU A 114 2.54 6.67 5.29
N LEU A 115 2.20 6.02 4.19
CA LEU A 115 3.19 5.64 3.17
C LEU A 115 3.80 6.87 2.46
N GLY A 116 3.01 7.93 2.27
CA GLY A 116 3.45 9.20 1.69
C GLY A 116 4.42 9.99 2.58
N ARG A 117 4.43 9.76 3.90
CA ARG A 117 5.39 10.36 4.83
C ARG A 117 6.73 9.64 4.89
N ASP A 118 6.81 8.40 4.44
CA ASP A 118 8.07 7.64 4.31
C ASP A 118 8.94 8.13 3.11
N LEU A 119 8.49 9.15 2.36
CA LEU A 119 9.17 9.69 1.16
C LEU A 119 10.06 10.92 1.41
N GLU A 120 10.27 11.34 2.66
CA GLU A 120 11.39 12.24 2.99
C GLU A 120 12.74 11.51 3.00
N THR A 121 12.75 10.17 2.91
CA THR A 121 13.89 9.46 2.33
C THR A 121 13.75 9.43 0.82
N LEU A 122 14.27 10.47 0.17
CA LEU A 122 14.59 10.46 -1.26
C LEU A 122 15.18 9.09 -1.64
N PRO A 123 14.70 8.41 -2.69
CA PRO A 123 15.59 7.54 -3.43
C PRO A 123 16.62 8.47 -4.05
N ILE A 124 17.78 8.59 -3.40
CA ILE A 124 18.94 9.25 -4.00
C ILE A 124 19.10 8.59 -5.36
N SER A 125 18.96 9.41 -6.40
CA SER A 125 19.13 9.07 -7.80
C SER A 125 20.56 8.60 -8.05
N ASP A 126 20.90 7.38 -7.64
CA ASP A 126 22.22 6.79 -7.96
C ASP A 126 22.32 6.39 -9.44
N GLN A 127 21.20 6.32 -10.15
CA GLN A 127 21.19 5.91 -11.55
C GLN A 127 21.46 7.04 -12.56
N SER A 128 21.34 8.32 -12.14
CA SER A 128 21.58 9.46 -13.04
C SER A 128 23.05 9.92 -13.07
N ARG A 129 23.83 9.65 -12.00
CA ARG A 129 25.24 10.08 -11.92
C ARG A 129 26.18 9.22 -12.78
N SER A 130 25.92 7.92 -12.89
CA SER A 130 26.76 7.02 -13.70
C SER A 130 26.59 7.21 -15.21
N GLN A 131 25.42 7.65 -15.69
CA GLN A 131 25.22 7.97 -17.11
C GLN A 131 25.79 9.33 -17.52
N MET A 132 25.84 10.30 -16.60
CA MET A 132 26.46 11.60 -16.89
C MET A 132 28.00 11.54 -16.94
N ILE A 133 28.63 10.69 -16.11
CA ILE A 133 30.10 10.53 -16.13
C ILE A 133 30.55 9.75 -17.38
N SER A 134 29.78 8.76 -17.84
CA SER A 134 30.14 8.03 -19.06
C SER A 134 29.96 8.83 -20.35
N LYS A 135 29.15 9.90 -20.35
CA LYS A 135 28.83 10.69 -21.56
C LYS A 135 29.71 11.94 -21.72
N ASN A 136 30.40 12.36 -20.65
CA ASN A 136 31.23 13.57 -20.63
C ASN A 136 32.73 13.30 -20.77
N ASN A 137 33.14 12.18 -21.37
CA ASN A 137 34.52 12.02 -21.83
C ASN A 137 34.62 12.20 -23.36
N PRO A 138 34.56 13.43 -23.90
CA PRO A 138 35.10 13.70 -25.20
C PRO A 138 36.61 13.92 -25.05
N GLN A 139 37.39 12.97 -25.59
CA GLN A 139 38.74 13.10 -26.16
C GLN A 139 39.67 11.95 -25.71
N VAL A 140 39.81 10.94 -26.59
CA VAL A 140 41.02 10.82 -27.43
C VAL A 140 40.60 10.22 -28.78
N PRO A 141 40.51 11.01 -29.87
CA PRO A 141 40.54 10.48 -31.21
C PRO A 141 42.01 10.32 -31.64
N ALA A 142 42.55 9.11 -31.52
CA ALA A 142 43.78 8.77 -32.24
C ALA A 142 43.40 8.43 -33.69
N HIS A 143 43.33 9.47 -34.52
CA HIS A 143 43.24 9.34 -35.96
C HIS A 143 44.64 9.48 -36.57
N ARG A 144 44.86 8.79 -37.71
CA ARG A 144 46.05 8.76 -38.60
C ARG A 144 47.00 7.60 -38.29
N GLY A 145 47.33 6.70 -39.21
CA GLY A 145 47.08 6.57 -40.64
C GLY A 145 48.09 5.57 -41.20
N MET A 146 47.60 4.72 -42.10
CA MET A 146 48.28 3.83 -43.06
C MET A 146 49.81 3.95 -43.27
N ARG A 147 50.47 2.77 -43.25
CA ARG A 147 51.15 2.09 -44.39
C ARG A 147 52.30 2.82 -45.11
N SER A 148 53.53 2.24 -45.07
CA SER A 148 54.28 1.69 -46.23
C SER A 148 55.82 1.74 -46.08
N THR A 149 56.46 0.71 -46.67
CA THR A 149 57.86 0.56 -47.15
C THR A 149 59.02 0.52 -46.15
N LEU A 150 59.51 -0.69 -45.87
CA LEU A 150 60.72 -1.26 -46.49
C LEU A 150 60.65 -2.80 -46.41
#